data_AF-A0A7V3CEC2-F1
#
_entry.id   AF-A0A7V3CEC2-F1
#
_cell.length_a   1.000
_cell.length_b   1.000
_cell.length_c   1.000
_cell.angle_alpha   90.00
_cell.angle_beta   90.00
_cell.angle_gamma   90.00
#
_symmetry.space_group_name_H-M   'P 1'
#
loop_
_entity.id
_entity.type
_entity.pdbx_description
1 polymer ?
#
loop_
_entity_poly.entity_id
_entity_poly.type
_entity_poly.pdbx_seq_one_letter_code
_entity_poly.pdbx_strand_id
1 'polypeptide(L)'
;MQKLIAGISGFLATAFVSVAAFAQEHAAAAPAGGGTSTNAIYAISAALAIAVAASFGAISQSKAAAAALEGIGRNPGAAGKVQTPMIIALALIESLVIYALVIAFLIQGKIA
;
A
#
# COMPACT_ATOMS: atom_id res chain seq x y z
N MET A 1 20.80 15.32 4.58
CA MET A 1 19.39 15.35 5.04
C MET A 1 18.49 16.13 4.08
N GLN A 2 18.82 17.36 3.70
CA GLN A 2 18.00 18.19 2.80
C GLN A 2 17.72 17.56 1.42
N LYS A 3 18.70 16.88 0.82
CA LYS A 3 18.54 16.16 -0.47
C LYS A 3 17.65 14.90 -0.36
N LEU A 4 17.66 14.25 0.80
CA LEU A 4 16.82 13.07 1.08
C LEU A 4 15.36 13.49 1.33
N ILE A 5 15.16 14.59 2.05
CA ILE A 5 13.84 15.20 2.29
C ILE A 5 13.23 15.69 0.98
N ALA A 6 14.03 16.33 0.12
CA ALA A 6 13.60 16.75 -1.21
C ALA A 6 13.22 15.55 -2.11
N GLY A 7 13.98 14.45 -2.05
CA GLY A 7 13.68 13.23 -2.78
C GLY A 7 12.38 12.55 -2.32
N ILE A 8 12.16 12.45 -1.00
CA ILE A 8 10.93 11.90 -0.42
C ILE A 8 9.73 12.78 -0.77
N SER A 9 9.87 14.10 -0.67
CA SER A 9 8.81 15.05 -1.02
C SER A 9 8.44 14.99 -2.51
N GLY A 10 9.43 14.88 -3.41
CA GLY A 10 9.20 14.71 -4.85
C GLY A 10 8.52 13.38 -5.19
N PHE A 11 8.91 12.29 -4.54
CA PHE A 11 8.26 10.98 -4.69
C PHE A 11 6.81 11.02 -4.16
N LEU A 12 6.58 11.67 -3.01
CA LEU A 12 5.25 11.81 -2.45
C LEU A 12 4.34 12.67 -3.34
N ALA A 13 4.85 13.77 -3.88
CA ALA A 13 4.11 14.63 -4.80
C ALA A 13 3.71 13.90 -6.09
N THR A 14 4.62 13.11 -6.67
CA THR A 14 4.33 12.31 -7.87
C THR A 14 3.37 11.14 -7.57
N ALA A 15 3.45 10.53 -6.39
CA ALA A 15 2.49 9.54 -5.92
C ALA A 15 1.08 10.15 -5.72
N PHE A 16 0.97 11.37 -5.19
CA PHE A 16 -0.33 12.05 -5.03
C PHE A 16 -0.94 12.52 -6.36
N VAL A 17 -0.11 13.00 -7.31
CA VAL A 17 -0.59 13.39 -8.65
C VAL A 17 -1.10 12.20 -9.45
N SER A 18 -0.48 11.03 -9.32
CA SER A 18 -0.97 9.81 -9.97
C SER A 18 -2.32 9.36 -9.43
N VAL A 19 -2.60 9.51 -8.13
CA VAL A 19 -3.92 9.24 -7.54
C VAL A 19 -5.02 10.13 -8.14
N ALA A 20 -4.72 11.40 -8.45
CA ALA A 20 -5.67 12.30 -9.11
C ALA A 20 -5.99 11.88 -10.55
N ALA A 21 -4.99 11.36 -11.28
CA ALA A 21 -5.19 10.87 -12.64
C ALA A 21 -6.12 9.65 -12.70
N PHE A 22 -5.98 8.70 -11.76
CA PHE A 22 -6.88 7.53 -11.67
C PHE A 22 -8.28 7.89 -11.14
N ALA A 23 -8.44 9.01 -10.44
CA ALA A 23 -9.74 9.50 -9.98
C ALA A 23 -10.56 10.21 -11.08
N GLN A 24 -9.90 10.78 -12.09
CA GLN A 24 -10.56 11.60 -13.11
C GLN A 24 -11.36 10.78 -14.14
N GLU A 25 -11.02 9.51 -14.34
CA GLU A 25 -11.70 8.62 -15.30
C GLU A 25 -13.18 8.38 -14.95
N HIS A 26 -13.55 8.44 -13.65
CA HIS A 26 -14.94 8.27 -13.21
C HIS A 26 -15.73 9.59 -13.12
N ALA A 27 -15.05 10.74 -13.08
CA ALA A 27 -15.69 12.06 -12.96
C ALA A 27 -16.34 12.55 -14.26
N ALA A 28 -15.91 12.05 -15.41
CA ALA A 28 -16.43 12.47 -16.72
C ALA A 28 -17.87 12.00 -17.02
N ALA A 29 -18.47 11.14 -16.17
CA ALA A 29 -19.78 10.54 -16.40
C ALA A 29 -20.87 10.92 -15.36
N ALA A 30 -20.59 11.80 -14.39
CA ALA A 30 -21.58 12.12 -13.35
C ALA A 30 -22.55 13.24 -13.79
N PRO A 31 -23.89 13.02 -13.75
CA PRO A 31 -24.85 14.10 -13.91
C PRO A 31 -24.80 15.03 -12.69
N ALA A 32 -25.06 16.32 -12.92
CA ALA A 32 -25.14 17.33 -11.87
C ALA A 32 -26.30 17.04 -10.90
N GLY A 33 -26.01 16.42 -9.75
CA GLY A 33 -26.97 16.17 -8.69
C GLY A 33 -26.28 15.82 -7.38
N GLY A 34 -26.42 16.66 -6.36
CA GLY A 34 -25.74 16.57 -5.05
C GLY A 34 -26.22 15.45 -4.13
N GLY A 35 -26.36 14.22 -4.64
CA GLY A 35 -26.51 13.01 -3.82
C GLY A 35 -25.17 12.30 -3.71
N THR A 36 -24.74 11.95 -2.49
CA THR A 36 -23.61 11.04 -2.29
C THR A 36 -23.95 9.72 -2.97
N SER A 37 -23.43 9.54 -4.19
CA SER A 37 -23.73 8.37 -5.00
C SER A 37 -23.16 7.15 -4.29
N THR A 38 -23.94 6.08 -4.14
CA THR A 38 -23.49 4.82 -3.53
C THR A 38 -22.17 4.33 -4.16
N ASN A 39 -22.00 4.57 -5.46
CA ASN A 39 -20.76 4.35 -6.21
C ASN A 39 -19.55 5.12 -5.65
N ALA A 40 -19.73 6.39 -5.25
CA ALA A 40 -18.68 7.19 -4.64
C ALA A 40 -18.27 6.64 -3.27
N ILE A 41 -19.23 6.14 -2.48
CA ILE A 41 -18.94 5.47 -1.20
C ILE A 41 -18.15 4.18 -1.44
N TYR A 42 -18.54 3.36 -2.42
CA TYR A 42 -17.80 2.14 -2.76
C TYR A 42 -16.38 2.44 -3.26
N ALA A 43 -16.20 3.44 -4.13
CA ALA A 43 -14.88 3.84 -4.61
C ALA A 43 -13.95 4.27 -3.47
N ILE A 44 -14.42 5.13 -2.57
CA ILE A 44 -13.64 5.59 -1.41
C ILE A 44 -13.37 4.44 -0.44
N SER A 45 -14.34 3.56 -0.22
CA SER A 45 -14.17 2.39 0.66
C SER A 45 -13.10 1.43 0.14
N ALA A 46 -13.09 1.14 -1.16
CA ALA A 46 -12.09 0.30 -1.81
C ALA A 46 -10.69 0.92 -1.70
N ALA A 47 -10.56 2.22 -2.00
CA ALA A 47 -9.29 2.94 -1.90
C ALA A 47 -8.75 2.98 -0.47
N LEU A 48 -9.61 3.23 0.52
CA LEU A 48 -9.21 3.31 1.91
C LEU A 48 -8.77 1.94 2.45
N ALA A 49 -9.48 0.86 2.09
CA ALA A 49 -9.14 -0.49 2.53
C ALA A 49 -7.71 -0.87 2.14
N ILE A 50 -7.34 -0.67 0.87
CA ILE A 50 -5.99 -1.00 0.39
C ILE A 50 -4.93 -0.02 0.90
N ALA A 51 -5.24 1.28 0.97
CA ALA A 51 -4.31 2.30 1.42
C ALA A 51 -3.86 2.06 2.88
N VAL A 52 -4.82 1.72 3.75
CA VAL A 52 -4.55 1.41 5.15
C VAL A 52 -3.71 0.13 5.25
N ALA A 53 -4.14 -0.95 4.59
CA ALA A 53 -3.43 -2.23 4.64
C ALA A 53 -1.99 -2.11 4.13
N ALA A 54 -1.77 -1.45 2.98
CA ALA A 54 -0.44 -1.25 2.41
C ALA A 54 0.46 -0.40 3.32
N SER A 55 -0.09 0.64 3.97
CA SER A 55 0.67 1.48 4.90
C SER A 55 1.19 0.70 6.10
N PHE A 56 0.34 -0.10 6.74
CA PHE A 56 0.75 -0.95 7.87
C PHE A 56 1.64 -2.12 7.42
N GLY A 57 1.40 -2.69 6.24
CA GLY A 57 2.25 -3.70 5.61
C GLY A 57 3.67 -3.18 5.41
N ALA A 58 3.84 -2.01 4.82
CA ALA A 58 5.16 -1.40 4.60
C ALA A 58 5.91 -1.13 5.93
N ILE A 59 5.22 -0.63 6.95
CA ILE A 59 5.82 -0.37 8.28
C ILE A 59 6.30 -1.66 8.93
N SER A 60 5.49 -2.73 8.89
CA SER A 60 5.86 -4.01 9.50
C SER A 60 6.96 -4.74 8.71
N GLN A 61 6.90 -4.74 7.37
CA GLN A 61 7.91 -5.36 6.51
C GLN A 61 9.28 -4.69 6.61
N SER A 62 9.33 -3.36 6.62
CA SER A 62 10.59 -2.62 6.78
C SER A 62 11.29 -2.94 8.10
N LYS A 63 10.54 -3.10 9.19
CA LYS A 63 11.08 -3.53 10.49
C LYS A 63 11.61 -4.96 10.45
N ALA A 64 10.87 -5.89 9.84
CA ALA A 64 11.29 -7.28 9.71
C ALA A 64 12.59 -7.40 8.88
N ALA A 65 12.64 -6.69 7.75
CA ALA A 65 13.83 -6.63 6.90
C ALA A 65 15.02 -5.97 7.62
N ALA A 66 14.82 -4.85 8.30
CA ALA A 66 15.89 -4.17 9.04
C ALA A 66 16.48 -5.07 10.14
N ALA A 67 15.63 -5.73 10.94
CA ALA A 67 16.08 -6.64 11.99
C ALA A 67 16.86 -7.84 11.43
N ALA A 68 16.39 -8.40 10.31
CA ALA A 68 17.09 -9.49 9.62
C ALA A 68 18.47 -9.05 9.12
N LEU A 69 18.55 -7.90 8.44
CA LEU A 69 19.81 -7.36 7.92
C LEU A 69 20.80 -6.99 9.03
N GLU A 70 20.32 -6.42 10.14
CA GLU A 70 21.15 -6.13 11.31
C GLU A 70 21.70 -7.41 11.95
N GLY A 71 20.87 -8.46 12.05
CA GLY A 71 21.29 -9.78 12.52
C GLY A 71 22.38 -10.39 11.64
N ILE A 72 22.23 -10.29 10.32
CA ILE A 72 23.23 -10.75 9.34
C ILE A 72 24.51 -9.93 9.43
N GLY A 73 24.41 -8.61 9.60
CA GLY A 73 25.57 -7.73 9.75
C GLY A 73 26.39 -8.04 11.00
N ARG A 74 25.73 -8.42 12.12
CA ARG A 74 26.41 -8.84 13.35
C ARG A 74 27.02 -10.24 13.27
N ASN A 75 26.37 -11.16 12.55
CA ASN A 75 26.87 -12.51 12.35
C ASN A 75 26.65 -12.98 10.90
N PRO A 76 27.64 -12.75 10.02
CA PRO A 76 27.53 -13.11 8.60
C PRO A 76 27.30 -14.61 8.38
N GLY A 77 27.81 -15.48 9.27
CA GLY A 77 27.62 -16.92 9.19
C GLY A 77 26.18 -17.38 9.45
N ALA A 78 25.32 -16.50 9.98
CA ALA A 78 23.90 -16.79 10.21
C ALA A 78 23.00 -16.44 9.01
N ALA A 79 23.53 -15.88 7.91
CA ALA A 79 22.74 -15.39 6.78
C ALA A 79 21.72 -16.40 6.25
N GLY A 80 22.16 -17.64 5.97
CA GLY A 80 21.26 -18.69 5.48
C GLY A 80 20.17 -19.09 6.48
N LYS A 81 20.47 -19.01 7.79
CA LYS A 81 19.52 -19.34 8.86
C LYS A 81 18.49 -18.22 9.11
N VAL A 82 18.82 -16.97 8.77
CA VAL A 82 17.94 -15.80 8.91
C VAL A 82 17.05 -15.60 7.69
N GLN A 83 17.54 -15.91 6.48
CA GLN A 83 16.82 -15.64 5.24
C GLN A 83 15.47 -16.36 5.16
N THR A 84 15.42 -17.65 5.47
CA THR A 84 14.17 -18.44 5.41
C THR A 84 13.09 -17.89 6.35
N PRO A 85 13.34 -17.72 7.68
CA PRO A 85 12.33 -17.16 8.57
C PRO A 85 11.98 -15.71 8.23
N MET A 86 12.91 -14.91 7.70
CA MET A 86 12.61 -13.55 7.19
C MET A 86 11.61 -13.60 6.04
N ILE A 87 11.83 -14.45 5.03
CA ILE A 87 10.92 -14.57 3.88
C ILE A 87 9.54 -15.04 4.35
N ILE A 88 9.47 -16.02 5.26
CA ILE A 88 8.21 -16.47 5.85
C ILE A 88 7.49 -15.28 6.50
N ALA A 89 8.15 -14.54 7.39
CA ALA A 89 7.55 -13.38 8.05
C ALA A 89 7.04 -12.33 7.06
N LEU A 90 7.81 -12.02 6.01
CA LEU A 90 7.40 -11.09 4.96
C LEU A 90 6.19 -11.60 4.17
N ALA A 91 6.14 -12.90 3.83
CA ALA A 91 5.02 -13.51 3.13
C ALA A 91 3.73 -13.48 3.98
N LEU A 92 3.83 -13.73 5.29
CA LEU A 92 2.67 -13.65 6.17
C LEU A 92 2.14 -12.22 6.27
N ILE A 93 3.00 -11.21 6.33
CA ILE A 93 2.58 -9.81 6.29
C ILE A 93 1.92 -9.48 4.95
N GLU A 94 2.52 -9.90 3.85
CA GLU A 94 2.00 -9.64 2.50
C GLU A 94 0.64 -10.31 2.28
N SER A 95 0.40 -11.48 2.87
CA SER A 95 -0.90 -12.17 2.76
C SER A 95 -2.06 -11.31 3.27
N LEU A 96 -1.85 -10.51 4.32
CA LEU A 96 -2.85 -9.60 4.86
C LEU A 96 -3.13 -8.44 3.90
N VAL A 97 -2.09 -7.91 3.24
CA VAL A 97 -2.20 -6.87 2.23
C VAL A 97 -2.96 -7.40 1.01
N ILE A 98 -2.67 -8.63 0.57
CA ILE A 98 -3.37 -9.29 -0.53
C ILE A 98 -4.84 -9.54 -0.17
N TYR A 99 -5.18 -9.93 1.06
CA TYR A 99 -6.59 -10.03 1.46
C TYR A 99 -7.32 -8.68 1.40
N ALA A 100 -6.67 -7.58 1.80
CA ALA A 100 -7.24 -6.25 1.63
C ALA A 100 -7.41 -5.87 0.16
N LEU A 101 -6.46 -6.24 -0.70
CA LEU A 101 -6.56 -6.05 -2.16
C LEU A 101 -7.75 -6.81 -2.76
N VAL A 102 -7.93 -8.07 -2.36
CA VAL A 102 -9.08 -8.88 -2.78
C VAL A 102 -10.39 -8.19 -2.37
N ILE A 103 -10.50 -7.73 -1.12
CA ILE A 103 -11.69 -7.01 -0.63
C ILE A 103 -11.90 -5.72 -1.44
N ALA A 104 -10.84 -4.97 -1.75
CA ALA A 104 -10.94 -3.76 -2.56
C ALA A 104 -11.49 -4.07 -3.97
N PHE A 105 -11.03 -5.15 -4.62
CA PHE A 105 -11.60 -5.59 -5.91
C PHE A 105 -13.06 -6.04 -5.80
N LEU A 106 -13.44 -6.73 -4.72
CA LEU A 106 -14.83 -7.10 -4.49
C LEU A 106 -15.75 -5.89 -4.28
N ILE A 107 -15.24 -4.81 -3.68
CA ILE A 107 -15.97 -3.54 -3.54
C ILE A 107 -16.01 -2.81 -4.90
N GLN A 108 -14.90 -2.76 -5.63
CA GLN A 108 -14.84 -2.13 -6.95
C GLN A 108 -15.83 -2.78 -7.94
N GLY A 109 -15.97 -4.11 -7.91
CA GLY A 109 -16.94 -4.84 -8.74
C GLY A 109 -18.41 -4.52 -8.46
N LYS A 110 -18.72 -3.76 -7.40
CA LYS A 110 -20.08 -3.27 -7.09
C LYS A 110 -20.37 -1.88 -7.66
N ILE A 111 -19.38 -1.21 -8.24
CA ILE A 111 -19.55 0.09 -8.89
C ILE A 111 -20.11 -0.17 -10.29
N ALA A 112 -21.37 0.21 -10.53
CA ALA A 112 -22.07 0.07 -11.80
C ALA A 112 -22.25 1.44 -12.48
#